data_AF-A0A8K1CI83-F1
#
_entry.id   AF-A0A8K1CI83-F1
#
_cell.length_a   1.000
_cell.length_b   1.000
_cell.length_c   1.000
_cell.angle_alpha   90.00
_cell.angle_beta   90.00
_cell.angle_gamma   90.00
#
_symmetry.space_group_name_H-M   'P 1'
#
loop_
_entity.id
_entity.type
_entity.pdbx_description
1 polymer ?
#
loop_
_entity_poly.entity_id
_entity_poly.type
_entity_poly.pdbx_seq_one_letter_code
_entity_poly.pdbx_strand_id
1 'polypeptide(L)'
;MTMTNKHGSKAPSSTRACVACAVERPSADFSRNQLAKDQPKCRECVAKALAQAEEEQELAAKIKRCMQCFQDLPKEQFSKRQYHQLDGKCISCVTQLERDAATQSSQLIGKWSYDRYYRCCHRGKSGGVGVRSRCNIASPLVGHIPLGSVFRATDVIHNEQGDAMVKVDLLNGPVVFSGSESEHDSPKRKARDGWVPCRSIRNEVMIERHAGPWQQSSRYYRCVIEGCKVRCLPDLALSEIGYVLYGDVVEVLECVVSSEGIVFLRLHERYFDGPAWVVERTLDNESVLNLVEGPSTQSEQYRCVQETGAPTRLEPSLTAPPVGRIPCGALINVIERVVTPERQIFLRLPSQEDATTLWVIETSTVCASVMIKVSKDALAPL
;
A
#
# COMPACT_ATOMS: atom_id res chain seq x y z
N MET A 1 64.72 42.34 -77.71
CA MET A 1 63.48 41.85 -77.07
C MET A 1 63.84 40.62 -76.26
N THR A 2 64.07 40.80 -74.97
CA THR A 2 64.59 39.77 -74.07
C THR A 2 63.81 39.89 -72.78
N MET A 3 62.90 38.95 -72.52
CA MET A 3 62.19 38.80 -71.25
C MET A 3 62.14 37.32 -70.90
N THR A 4 63.11 36.96 -70.07
CA THR A 4 63.27 35.90 -69.07
C THR A 4 62.17 34.85 -68.85
N ASN A 5 62.66 33.60 -68.91
CA ASN A 5 62.31 32.39 -68.18
C ASN A 5 61.75 32.57 -66.74
N LYS A 6 60.73 31.78 -66.37
CA LYS A 6 60.52 31.29 -64.99
C LYS A 6 60.09 29.81 -65.05
N HIS A 7 61.06 28.92 -64.83
CA HIS A 7 60.80 27.53 -64.50
C HIS A 7 60.16 27.44 -63.11
N GLY A 8 58.92 26.97 -63.05
CA GLY A 8 58.29 26.49 -61.83
C GLY A 8 58.71 25.05 -61.56
N SER A 9 59.72 24.87 -60.73
CA SER A 9 60.15 23.58 -60.18
C SER A 9 59.00 22.90 -59.44
N LYS A 10 58.45 21.81 -59.99
CA LYS A 10 57.54 20.89 -59.29
C LYS A 10 58.32 20.26 -58.12
N ALA A 11 57.97 20.63 -56.90
CA ALA A 11 58.45 19.95 -55.70
C ALA A 11 58.17 18.44 -55.82
N PRO A 12 59.08 17.56 -55.35
CA PRO A 12 58.83 16.13 -55.34
C PRO A 12 57.55 15.88 -54.53
N SER A 13 56.57 15.20 -55.13
CA SER A 13 55.37 14.77 -54.44
C SER A 13 55.80 13.83 -53.32
N SER A 14 55.83 14.32 -52.07
CA SER A 14 56.18 13.49 -50.93
C SER A 14 55.14 12.37 -50.80
N THR A 15 55.58 11.14 -51.03
CA THR A 15 54.80 9.93 -50.79
C THR A 15 54.96 9.51 -49.34
N ARG A 16 53.95 8.86 -48.78
CA ARG A 16 53.97 8.34 -47.41
C ARG A 16 53.23 7.00 -47.35
N ALA A 17 53.75 6.07 -46.56
CA ALA A 17 53.13 4.76 -46.38
C ALA A 17 51.92 4.86 -45.43
N CYS A 18 50.79 4.29 -45.84
CA CYS A 18 49.62 4.15 -44.97
C CYS A 18 49.84 2.99 -43.99
N VAL A 19 49.70 3.23 -42.69
CA VAL A 19 49.90 2.18 -41.68
C VAL A 19 48.85 1.05 -41.73
N ALA A 20 47.66 1.32 -42.29
CA ALA A 20 46.55 0.37 -42.31
C ALA A 20 46.56 -0.59 -43.51
N CYS A 21 47.06 -0.16 -44.67
CA CYS A 21 47.14 -0.99 -45.87
C CYS A 21 48.56 -1.22 -46.36
N ALA A 22 49.57 -0.63 -45.71
CA ALA A 22 50.98 -0.69 -46.07
C ALA A 22 51.34 -0.17 -47.48
N VAL A 23 50.42 0.53 -48.17
CA VAL A 23 50.65 1.09 -49.51
C VAL A 23 51.20 2.51 -49.41
N GLU A 24 52.25 2.80 -50.19
CA GLU A 24 52.74 4.18 -50.38
C GLU A 24 51.79 4.97 -51.27
N ARG A 25 51.34 6.13 -50.77
CA ARG A 25 50.41 7.00 -51.46
C ARG A 25 50.93 8.44 -51.47
N PRO A 26 50.58 9.26 -52.47
CA PRO A 26 50.87 10.69 -52.46
C PRO A 26 50.27 11.37 -51.21
N SER A 27 50.92 12.41 -50.68
CA SER A 27 50.41 13.16 -49.53
C SER A 27 48.97 13.69 -49.71
N ALA A 28 48.50 13.89 -50.94
CA ALA A 28 47.11 14.27 -51.25
C ALA A 28 46.07 13.23 -50.82
N ASP A 29 46.45 11.95 -50.77
CA ASP A 29 45.58 10.83 -50.38
C ASP A 29 45.46 10.68 -48.86
N PHE A 30 46.08 11.58 -48.09
CA PHE A 30 45.94 11.69 -46.65
C PHE A 30 45.19 13.00 -46.33
N SER A 31 44.47 13.03 -45.20
CA SER A 31 43.94 14.30 -44.71
C SER A 31 45.08 15.10 -44.03
N ARG A 32 44.95 16.43 -43.96
CA ARG A 32 45.95 17.27 -43.27
C ARG A 32 46.22 16.80 -41.84
N ASN A 33 45.17 16.35 -41.14
CA ASN A 33 45.28 15.83 -39.78
C ASN A 33 45.96 14.45 -39.70
N GLN A 34 45.83 13.61 -40.74
CA GLN A 34 46.54 12.33 -40.80
C GLN A 34 48.02 12.52 -41.15
N LEU A 35 48.35 13.50 -41.98
CA LEU A 35 49.74 13.85 -42.30
C LEU A 35 50.52 14.39 -41.09
N ALA A 36 49.86 14.98 -40.11
CA ALA A 36 50.51 15.42 -38.88
C ALA A 36 50.82 14.28 -37.89
N LYS A 37 50.34 13.05 -38.14
CA LYS A 37 50.51 11.90 -37.25
C LYS A 37 51.73 11.06 -37.64
N ASP A 38 52.33 10.42 -36.64
CA ASP A 38 53.45 9.49 -36.84
C ASP A 38 53.02 8.21 -37.56
N GLN A 39 51.75 7.81 -37.41
CA GLN A 39 51.15 6.65 -38.05
C GLN A 39 49.96 7.08 -38.95
N PRO A 40 50.22 7.62 -40.14
CA PRO A 40 49.18 8.18 -41.00
C PRO A 40 48.36 7.05 -41.65
N LYS A 41 47.03 7.23 -41.69
CA LYS A 41 46.11 6.40 -42.48
C LYS A 41 45.62 7.18 -43.71
N CYS A 42 45.61 6.54 -44.88
CA CYS A 42 45.08 7.16 -46.10
C CYS A 42 43.57 7.36 -46.00
N ARG A 43 43.02 8.29 -46.79
CA ARG A 43 41.59 8.66 -46.77
C ARG A 43 40.67 7.46 -47.00
N GLU A 44 41.04 6.55 -47.90
CA GLU A 44 40.28 5.31 -48.15
C GLU A 44 40.22 4.42 -46.91
N CYS A 45 41.36 4.19 -46.22
CA CYS A 45 41.39 3.38 -45.01
C CYS A 45 40.64 4.04 -43.85
N VAL A 46 40.67 5.37 -43.74
CA VAL A 46 39.89 6.11 -42.74
C VAL A 46 38.39 5.99 -43.04
N ALA A 47 37.97 6.14 -44.30
CA ALA A 47 36.58 5.97 -44.71
C ALA A 47 36.05 4.55 -44.44
N LYS A 48 36.85 3.52 -44.74
CA LYS A 48 36.50 2.12 -44.44
C LYS A 48 36.34 1.87 -42.93
N ALA A 49 37.26 2.41 -42.12
CA ALA A 49 37.18 2.26 -40.67
C ALA A 49 35.96 2.98 -40.06
N LEU A 50 35.58 4.14 -40.61
CA LEU A 50 34.38 4.85 -40.18
C LEU A 50 33.09 4.08 -40.55
N ALA A 51 33.01 3.56 -41.78
CA ALA A 51 31.86 2.76 -42.22
C ALA A 51 31.69 1.49 -41.37
N GLN A 52 32.78 0.80 -41.03
CA GLN A 52 32.73 -0.36 -40.14
C GLN A 52 32.28 -0.01 -38.73
N ALA A 53 32.75 1.13 -38.18
CA ALA A 53 32.33 1.58 -36.86
C ALA A 53 30.84 1.98 -36.81
N GLU A 54 30.32 2.57 -37.89
CA GLU A 54 28.89 2.89 -38.01
C GLU A 54 28.03 1.62 -38.09
N GLU A 55 28.47 0.61 -38.85
CA GLU A 55 27.78 -0.68 -38.96
C GLU A 55 27.78 -1.44 -37.62
N GLU A 56 28.91 -1.46 -36.90
CA GLU A 56 29.01 -2.06 -35.56
C GLU A 56 28.13 -1.33 -34.53
N GLN A 57 28.07 0.00 -34.60
CA GLN A 57 27.23 0.81 -33.70
C GLN A 57 25.73 0.63 -34.00
N GLU A 58 25.35 0.50 -35.27
CA GLU A 58 23.97 0.23 -35.67
C GLU A 58 23.53 -1.18 -35.27
N LEU A 59 24.42 -2.18 -35.33
CA LEU A 59 24.16 -3.54 -34.89
C LEU A 59 24.00 -3.60 -33.36
N ALA A 60 24.85 -2.90 -32.61
CA ALA A 60 24.77 -2.80 -31.16
C ALA A 60 23.49 -2.09 -30.68
N ALA A 61 22.98 -1.10 -31.42
CA ALA A 61 21.74 -0.38 -31.09
C ALA A 61 20.45 -1.20 -31.30
N LYS A 62 20.53 -2.37 -31.96
CA LYS A 62 19.40 -3.25 -32.27
C LYS A 62 19.29 -4.46 -31.33
N ILE A 63 20.22 -4.62 -30.39
CA ILE A 63 20.28 -5.76 -29.48
C ILE A 63 19.84 -5.32 -28.08
N LYS A 64 18.93 -6.09 -27.49
CA LYS A 64 18.41 -5.86 -26.14
C LYS A 64 18.45 -7.17 -25.35
N ARG A 65 18.82 -7.07 -24.07
CA ARG A 65 18.80 -8.20 -23.14
C ARG A 65 17.38 -8.49 -22.66
N CYS A 66 16.92 -9.73 -22.82
CA CYS A 66 15.68 -10.19 -22.23
C CYS A 66 15.85 -10.39 -20.72
N MET A 67 14.99 -9.80 -19.90
CA MET A 67 15.08 -9.95 -18.42
C MET A 67 14.68 -11.33 -17.89
N GLN A 68 13.99 -12.15 -18.69
CA GLN A 68 13.53 -13.47 -18.25
C GLN A 68 14.57 -14.57 -18.51
N CYS A 69 15.19 -14.58 -19.69
CA CYS A 69 16.18 -15.59 -20.08
C CYS A 69 17.62 -15.04 -20.11
N PHE A 70 17.82 -13.74 -19.87
CA PHE A 70 19.12 -13.05 -19.87
C PHE A 70 19.92 -13.15 -21.18
N GLN A 71 19.25 -13.51 -22.29
CA GLN A 71 19.84 -13.53 -23.63
C GLN A 71 19.75 -12.16 -24.29
N ASP A 72 20.83 -11.79 -24.99
CA ASP A 72 20.91 -10.61 -25.85
C ASP A 72 20.29 -10.95 -27.21
N LEU A 73 19.17 -10.30 -27.52
CA LEU A 73 18.32 -10.64 -28.66
C LEU A 73 18.02 -9.41 -29.52
N PRO A 74 17.80 -9.58 -30.84
CA PRO A 74 17.48 -8.47 -31.72
C PRO A 74 16.06 -7.95 -31.46
N LYS A 75 15.79 -6.70 -31.85
CA LYS A 75 14.51 -5.99 -31.65
C LYS A 75 13.29 -6.79 -32.08
N GLU A 76 13.39 -7.57 -33.16
CA GLU A 76 12.30 -8.37 -33.73
C GLU A 76 11.85 -9.50 -32.80
N GLN A 77 12.70 -9.91 -31.85
CA GLN A 77 12.37 -10.90 -30.82
C GLN A 77 11.63 -10.28 -29.63
N PHE A 78 11.29 -8.99 -29.69
CA PHE A 78 10.48 -8.28 -28.70
C PHE A 78 9.24 -7.70 -29.38
N SER A 79 8.12 -7.67 -28.65
CA SER A 79 6.99 -6.85 -29.11
C SER A 79 7.37 -5.37 -29.02
N LYS A 80 6.70 -4.51 -29.80
CA LYS A 80 6.93 -3.06 -29.78
C LYS A 80 6.88 -2.48 -28.36
N ARG A 81 5.96 -2.96 -27.52
CA ARG A 81 5.85 -2.56 -26.11
C ARG A 81 7.01 -3.08 -25.26
N GLN A 82 7.32 -4.38 -25.35
CA GLN A 82 8.39 -5.02 -24.57
C GLN A 82 9.78 -4.46 -24.92
N TYR A 83 9.99 -4.06 -26.17
CA TYR A 83 11.27 -3.46 -26.59
C TYR A 83 11.55 -2.11 -25.92
N HIS A 84 10.52 -1.29 -25.67
CA HIS A 84 10.68 0.04 -25.07
C HIS A 84 10.64 0.07 -23.53
N GLN A 85 10.29 -1.04 -22.87
CA GLN A 85 10.33 -1.14 -21.41
C GLN A 85 11.77 -1.30 -20.90
N LEU A 86 12.13 -0.82 -19.72
CA LEU A 86 13.44 -1.11 -19.12
C LEU A 86 13.64 -2.63 -18.96
N ASP A 87 12.62 -3.31 -18.43
CA ASP A 87 12.65 -4.75 -18.14
C ASP A 87 11.91 -5.58 -19.20
N GLY A 88 12.25 -5.38 -20.47
CA GLY A 88 11.59 -6.07 -21.58
C GLY A 88 11.83 -7.58 -21.59
N LYS A 89 10.79 -8.35 -21.89
CA LYS A 89 10.86 -9.81 -22.12
C LYS A 89 10.73 -10.12 -23.62
N CYS A 90 11.49 -11.10 -24.10
CA CYS A 90 11.36 -11.57 -25.49
C CYS A 90 10.04 -12.31 -25.70
N ILE A 91 9.57 -12.36 -26.96
CA ILE A 91 8.30 -12.94 -27.35
C ILE A 91 8.20 -14.39 -26.87
N SER A 92 9.25 -15.20 -27.04
CA SER A 92 9.26 -16.60 -26.61
C SER A 92 9.04 -16.76 -25.11
N CYS A 93 9.68 -15.92 -24.28
CA CYS A 93 9.51 -15.92 -22.83
C CYS A 93 8.09 -15.47 -22.45
N VAL A 94 7.54 -14.46 -23.11
CA VAL A 94 6.15 -14.03 -22.88
C VAL A 94 5.17 -15.15 -23.22
N THR A 95 5.32 -15.78 -24.38
CA THR A 95 4.47 -16.90 -24.80
C THR A 95 4.61 -18.13 -23.91
N GLN A 96 5.81 -18.39 -23.36
CA GLN A 96 6.00 -19.45 -22.38
C GLN A 96 5.28 -19.12 -21.08
N LEU A 97 5.40 -17.89 -20.57
CA LEU A 97 4.67 -17.45 -19.39
C LEU A 97 3.15 -17.52 -19.58
N GLU A 98 2.65 -17.16 -20.76
CA GLU A 98 1.23 -17.30 -21.12
C GLU A 98 0.79 -18.78 -21.13
N ARG A 99 1.62 -19.69 -21.66
CA ARG A 99 1.37 -21.13 -21.63
C ARG A 99 1.41 -21.69 -20.21
N ASP A 100 2.36 -21.27 -19.39
CA ASP A 100 2.48 -21.70 -17.99
C ASP A 100 1.30 -21.18 -17.17
N ALA A 101 0.85 -19.93 -17.41
CA ALA A 101 -0.36 -19.38 -16.80
C ALA A 101 -1.63 -20.12 -17.25
N ALA A 102 -1.75 -20.48 -18.54
CA ALA A 102 -2.85 -21.29 -19.05
C ALA A 102 -2.86 -22.70 -18.41
N THR A 103 -1.69 -23.30 -18.23
CA THR A 103 -1.54 -24.63 -17.60
C THR A 103 -1.80 -24.57 -16.09
N GLN A 104 -1.39 -23.50 -15.40
CA GLN A 104 -1.73 -23.26 -14.00
C GLN A 104 -3.23 -22.99 -13.80
N SER A 105 -3.88 -22.28 -14.74
CA SER A 105 -5.33 -22.03 -14.69
C SER A 105 -6.18 -23.30 -14.86
N SER A 106 -5.65 -24.32 -15.54
CA SER A 106 -6.33 -25.62 -15.70
C SER A 106 -6.05 -26.59 -14.52
N GLN A 107 -4.99 -26.35 -13.74
CA GLN A 107 -4.74 -27.04 -12.47
C GLN A 107 -5.46 -26.41 -11.26
N LEU A 108 -5.99 -25.19 -11.40
CA LEU A 108 -6.84 -24.52 -10.40
C LEU A 108 -8.34 -24.83 -10.59
N ILE A 109 -8.72 -26.10 -10.77
CA ILE A 109 -10.03 -26.59 -10.28
C ILE A 109 -9.93 -26.77 -8.75
N GLY A 110 -9.37 -25.77 -8.08
CA GLY A 110 -9.50 -25.51 -6.66
C GLY A 110 -10.47 -24.34 -6.55
N LYS A 111 -11.68 -24.62 -6.06
CA LYS A 111 -12.72 -23.63 -5.78
C LYS A 111 -12.10 -22.43 -5.06
N TRP A 112 -12.13 -21.24 -5.68
CA TRP A 112 -11.65 -20.01 -5.05
C TRP A 112 -12.20 -19.89 -3.62
N SER A 113 -11.31 -19.74 -2.64
CA SER A 113 -11.73 -19.47 -1.26
C SER A 113 -11.95 -17.96 -1.13
N TYR A 114 -13.18 -17.57 -0.80
CA TYR A 114 -13.54 -16.19 -0.51
C TYR A 114 -13.54 -15.98 1.02
N ASP A 115 -12.45 -16.37 1.68
CA ASP A 115 -12.32 -16.43 3.15
C ASP A 115 -11.61 -15.20 3.74
N ARG A 116 -11.15 -14.26 2.90
CA ARG A 116 -10.50 -13.02 3.33
C ARG A 116 -11.49 -11.87 3.36
N TYR A 117 -11.30 -10.94 4.29
CA TYR A 117 -12.07 -9.71 4.39
C TYR A 117 -11.20 -8.51 4.07
N TYR A 118 -11.76 -7.56 3.34
CA TYR A 118 -11.11 -6.30 3.00
C TYR A 118 -12.06 -5.13 3.22
N ARG A 119 -11.50 -3.98 3.55
CA ARG A 119 -12.21 -2.70 3.66
C ARG A 119 -11.89 -1.82 2.45
N CYS A 120 -12.92 -1.18 1.91
CA CYS A 120 -12.78 -0.12 0.93
C CYS A 120 -12.30 1.19 1.58
N CYS A 121 -11.09 1.63 1.26
CA CYS A 121 -10.45 2.79 1.91
C CYS A 121 -10.31 4.01 0.98
N HIS A 122 -10.72 3.90 -0.28
CA HIS A 122 -10.57 4.97 -1.27
C HIS A 122 -11.90 5.46 -1.83
N ARG A 123 -12.12 6.77 -1.79
CA ARG A 123 -13.27 7.43 -2.40
C ARG A 123 -12.97 7.80 -3.85
N GLY A 124 -13.30 6.90 -4.77
CA GLY A 124 -13.30 7.19 -6.20
C GLY A 124 -14.48 8.09 -6.61
N LYS A 125 -14.56 8.42 -7.90
CA LYS A 125 -15.65 9.25 -8.47
C LYS A 125 -17.06 8.69 -8.23
N SER A 126 -17.17 7.37 -8.08
CA SER A 126 -18.43 6.68 -7.80
C SER A 126 -18.71 6.54 -6.30
N GLY A 127 -17.98 7.23 -5.42
CA GLY A 127 -18.15 7.11 -3.96
C GLY A 127 -17.43 5.90 -3.34
N GLY A 128 -16.57 5.20 -4.09
CA GLY A 128 -15.86 4.02 -3.61
C GLY A 128 -14.86 3.45 -4.62
N VAL A 129 -14.49 2.18 -4.44
CA VAL A 129 -13.50 1.49 -5.27
C VAL A 129 -14.20 0.74 -6.41
N GLY A 130 -13.76 0.99 -7.64
CA GLY A 130 -14.33 0.36 -8.83
C GLY A 130 -14.02 -1.14 -8.95
N VAL A 131 -15.05 -1.94 -9.22
CA VAL A 131 -14.96 -3.38 -9.50
C VAL A 131 -14.82 -3.60 -10.99
N ARG A 132 -13.86 -4.43 -11.38
CA ARG A 132 -13.41 -4.68 -12.75
C ARG A 132 -13.91 -6.02 -13.26
N SER A 133 -14.16 -6.12 -14.56
CA SER A 133 -14.57 -7.37 -15.21
C SER A 133 -13.47 -8.44 -15.34
N ARG A 134 -12.19 -8.05 -15.22
CA ARG A 134 -11.02 -8.95 -15.33
C ARG A 134 -9.94 -8.55 -14.33
N CYS A 135 -8.98 -9.45 -14.08
CA CYS A 135 -7.79 -9.23 -13.25
C CYS A 135 -6.78 -8.26 -13.92
N ASN A 136 -7.23 -7.05 -14.21
CA ASN A 136 -6.43 -5.99 -14.81
C ASN A 136 -7.06 -4.63 -14.50
N ILE A 137 -6.26 -3.69 -14.00
CA ILE A 137 -6.71 -2.36 -13.55
C ILE A 137 -7.32 -1.50 -14.68
N ALA A 138 -6.90 -1.73 -15.92
CA ALA A 138 -7.42 -1.05 -17.10
C ALA A 138 -8.74 -1.67 -17.63
N SER A 139 -9.21 -2.76 -17.03
CA SER A 139 -10.45 -3.41 -17.48
C SER A 139 -11.69 -2.54 -17.23
N PRO A 140 -12.76 -2.73 -18.02
CA PRO A 140 -14.03 -2.06 -17.78
C PRO A 140 -14.55 -2.26 -16.36
N LEU A 141 -15.16 -1.20 -15.81
CA LEU A 141 -15.89 -1.26 -14.55
C LEU A 141 -17.21 -2.00 -14.75
N VAL A 142 -17.56 -2.86 -13.80
CA VAL A 142 -18.88 -3.51 -13.70
C VAL A 142 -19.72 -2.93 -12.56
N GLY A 143 -19.06 -2.27 -11.60
CA GLY A 143 -19.69 -1.64 -10.45
C GLY A 143 -18.65 -1.00 -9.55
N HIS A 144 -19.03 -0.71 -8.31
CA HIS A 144 -18.12 -0.23 -7.27
C HIS A 144 -18.51 -0.78 -5.91
N ILE A 145 -17.54 -0.83 -5.00
CA ILE A 145 -17.74 -1.09 -3.58
C ILE A 145 -17.71 0.26 -2.85
N PRO A 146 -18.76 0.64 -2.12
CA PRO A 146 -18.81 1.92 -1.41
C PRO A 146 -17.64 2.11 -0.44
N LEU A 147 -17.25 3.35 -0.20
CA LEU A 147 -16.24 3.70 0.81
C LEU A 147 -16.64 3.14 2.18
N GLY A 148 -15.67 2.60 2.92
CA GLY A 148 -15.86 2.07 4.26
C GLY A 148 -16.43 0.65 4.33
N SER A 149 -17.10 0.18 3.26
CA SER A 149 -17.67 -1.16 3.20
C SER A 149 -16.60 -2.25 3.31
N VAL A 150 -16.91 -3.27 4.11
CA VAL A 150 -16.15 -4.50 4.26
C VAL A 150 -16.78 -5.60 3.40
N PHE A 151 -15.95 -6.31 2.66
CA PHE A 151 -16.40 -7.37 1.74
C PHE A 151 -15.47 -8.57 1.77
N ARG A 152 -16.00 -9.72 1.31
CA ARG A 152 -15.26 -10.97 1.18
C ARG A 152 -14.59 -11.06 -0.18
N ALA A 153 -13.35 -11.50 -0.20
CA ALA A 153 -12.59 -11.72 -1.41
C ALA A 153 -11.59 -12.86 -1.23
N THR A 154 -10.88 -13.21 -2.29
CA THR A 154 -9.74 -14.12 -2.25
C THR A 154 -8.54 -13.50 -1.51
N ASP A 155 -7.48 -14.28 -1.31
CA ASP A 155 -6.16 -13.70 -1.06
C ASP A 155 -5.70 -12.83 -2.25
N VAL A 156 -4.65 -12.04 -2.03
CA VAL A 156 -4.11 -11.13 -3.05
C VAL A 156 -3.50 -11.93 -4.20
N ILE A 157 -3.92 -11.59 -5.41
CA ILE A 157 -3.46 -12.18 -6.67
C ILE A 157 -2.74 -11.11 -7.47
N HIS A 158 -1.55 -11.43 -7.96
CA HIS A 158 -0.79 -10.54 -8.83
C HIS A 158 -1.06 -10.92 -10.29
N ASN A 159 -1.45 -9.95 -11.11
CA ASN A 159 -1.62 -10.18 -12.55
C ASN A 159 -0.25 -10.19 -13.27
N GLU A 160 -0.28 -10.43 -14.59
CA GLU A 160 0.93 -10.43 -15.45
C GLU A 160 1.69 -9.10 -15.46
N GLN A 161 1.03 -8.00 -15.07
CA GLN A 161 1.58 -6.65 -14.99
C GLN A 161 2.16 -6.35 -13.60
N GLY A 162 2.01 -7.28 -12.65
CA GLY A 162 2.42 -7.11 -11.25
C GLY A 162 1.39 -6.39 -10.38
N ASP A 163 0.20 -6.07 -10.89
CA ASP A 163 -0.83 -5.41 -10.10
C ASP A 163 -1.43 -6.38 -9.08
N ALA A 164 -1.40 -5.99 -7.81
CA ALA A 164 -2.09 -6.69 -6.73
C ALA A 164 -3.60 -6.46 -6.82
N MET A 165 -4.37 -7.53 -6.98
CA MET A 165 -5.83 -7.52 -7.07
C MET A 165 -6.44 -8.61 -6.20
N VAL A 166 -7.70 -8.42 -5.80
CA VAL A 166 -8.49 -9.45 -5.13
C VAL A 166 -9.71 -9.78 -5.98
N LYS A 167 -10.11 -11.05 -5.96
CA LYS A 167 -11.30 -11.51 -6.64
C LYS A 167 -12.47 -11.48 -5.65
N VAL A 168 -13.56 -10.84 -6.04
CA VAL A 168 -14.76 -10.61 -5.22
C VAL A 168 -15.91 -11.45 -5.75
N ASP A 169 -16.64 -12.08 -4.83
CA ASP A 169 -17.91 -12.73 -5.13
C ASP A 169 -19.00 -11.66 -5.26
N LEU A 170 -19.45 -11.41 -6.49
CA LEU A 170 -20.42 -10.37 -6.80
C LEU A 170 -21.83 -10.69 -6.30
N LEU A 171 -22.12 -11.94 -5.93
CA LEU A 171 -23.44 -12.36 -5.47
C LEU A 171 -23.67 -12.09 -3.98
N ASN A 172 -22.59 -12.00 -3.21
CA ASN A 172 -22.64 -11.93 -1.74
C ASN A 172 -21.92 -10.69 -1.18
N GLY A 173 -21.59 -9.72 -2.03
CA GLY A 173 -20.83 -8.53 -1.66
C GLY A 173 -21.63 -7.23 -1.81
N PRO A 174 -21.17 -6.13 -1.18
CA PRO A 174 -21.81 -4.81 -1.21
C PRO A 174 -21.57 -4.06 -2.52
N VAL A 175 -21.56 -4.76 -3.66
CA VAL A 175 -21.22 -4.17 -4.96
C VAL A 175 -22.43 -3.45 -5.54
N VAL A 176 -22.27 -2.16 -5.82
CA VAL A 176 -23.25 -1.35 -6.53
C VAL A 176 -22.91 -1.37 -8.02
N PHE A 177 -23.76 -2.00 -8.83
CA PHE A 177 -23.58 -2.13 -10.27
C PHE A 177 -23.80 -0.80 -10.99
N SER A 178 -23.00 -0.54 -12.02
CA SER A 178 -23.13 0.66 -12.86
C SER A 178 -24.00 0.33 -14.07
N GLY A 179 -25.25 0.80 -14.13
CA GLY A 179 -26.08 0.66 -15.34
C GLY A 179 -27.58 0.90 -15.13
N SER A 180 -28.11 1.82 -15.93
CA SER A 180 -29.52 2.22 -16.09
C SER A 180 -30.46 1.06 -16.41
N GLU A 181 -31.70 1.19 -15.94
CA GLU A 181 -32.87 0.37 -16.26
C GLU A 181 -33.26 0.42 -17.75
N SER A 182 -32.40 -0.07 -18.65
CA SER A 182 -32.86 -0.45 -19.98
C SER A 182 -33.30 -1.91 -19.93
N GLU A 183 -34.62 -2.10 -19.89
CA GLU A 183 -35.37 -3.35 -19.74
C GLU A 183 -35.20 -4.39 -20.85
N HIS A 184 -34.30 -4.19 -21.81
CA HIS A 184 -34.07 -5.17 -22.87
C HIS A 184 -32.60 -5.59 -22.89
N ASP A 185 -32.41 -6.89 -22.68
CA ASP A 185 -31.17 -7.65 -22.78
C ASP A 185 -30.25 -7.66 -21.54
N SER A 186 -30.77 -8.26 -20.46
CA SER A 186 -30.10 -8.34 -19.16
C SER A 186 -28.78 -9.16 -19.18
N PRO A 187 -27.59 -8.54 -19.02
CA PRO A 187 -26.36 -9.24 -18.68
C PRO A 187 -26.27 -9.49 -17.17
N LYS A 188 -27.39 -9.35 -16.42
CA LYS A 188 -27.51 -9.56 -14.96
C LYS A 188 -27.23 -11.02 -14.52
N ARG A 189 -26.75 -11.91 -15.40
CA ARG A 189 -26.61 -13.35 -15.13
C ARG A 189 -25.25 -14.00 -15.45
N LYS A 190 -24.22 -13.29 -15.95
CA LYS A 190 -23.00 -13.97 -16.43
C LYS A 190 -21.67 -13.65 -15.73
N ALA A 191 -21.55 -12.55 -15.00
CA ALA A 191 -20.35 -12.31 -14.20
C ALA A 191 -20.62 -12.73 -12.75
N ARG A 192 -20.24 -13.97 -12.40
CA ARG A 192 -20.24 -14.42 -10.98
C ARG A 192 -19.16 -13.73 -10.16
N ASP A 193 -18.15 -13.18 -10.82
CA ASP A 193 -16.93 -12.71 -10.19
C ASP A 193 -16.55 -11.30 -10.67
N GLY A 194 -15.97 -10.52 -9.77
CA GLY A 194 -15.41 -9.20 -10.04
C GLY A 194 -14.00 -9.07 -9.49
N TRP A 195 -13.24 -8.09 -9.96
CA TRP A 195 -11.85 -7.88 -9.55
C TRP A 195 -11.66 -6.48 -8.98
N VAL A 196 -11.01 -6.39 -7.83
CA VAL A 196 -10.76 -5.12 -7.14
C VAL A 196 -9.26 -4.91 -7.02
N PRO A 197 -8.71 -3.80 -7.51
CA PRO A 197 -7.30 -3.50 -7.32
C PRO A 197 -7.01 -3.18 -5.85
N CYS A 198 -5.89 -3.67 -5.32
CA CYS A 198 -5.42 -3.33 -3.98
C CYS A 198 -4.92 -1.89 -3.91
N ARG A 199 -4.33 -1.40 -5.01
CA ARG A 199 -3.78 -0.05 -5.15
C ARG A 199 -4.18 0.60 -6.47
N SER A 200 -4.22 1.93 -6.50
CA SER A 200 -4.46 2.69 -7.73
C SER A 200 -3.21 2.73 -8.61
N ILE A 201 -3.34 3.19 -9.87
CA ILE A 201 -2.20 3.44 -10.77
C ILE A 201 -1.24 4.49 -10.17
N ARG A 202 -1.75 5.35 -9.28
CA ARG A 202 -0.96 6.33 -8.52
C ARG A 202 -0.43 5.78 -7.19
N ASN A 203 -0.51 4.47 -6.99
CA ASN A 203 -0.07 3.77 -5.79
C ASN A 203 -0.86 4.10 -4.51
N GLU A 204 -2.06 4.70 -4.64
CA GLU A 204 -2.95 4.95 -3.50
C GLU A 204 -3.56 3.63 -3.02
N VAL A 205 -3.69 3.46 -1.70
CA VAL A 205 -4.33 2.27 -1.13
C VAL A 205 -5.83 2.31 -1.43
N MET A 206 -6.31 1.33 -2.18
CA MET A 206 -7.73 1.22 -2.52
C MET A 206 -8.48 0.41 -1.47
N ILE A 207 -7.88 -0.70 -1.05
CA ILE A 207 -8.44 -1.60 -0.04
C ILE A 207 -7.38 -2.02 0.97
N GLU A 208 -7.83 -2.27 2.19
CA GLU A 208 -6.98 -2.76 3.29
C GLU A 208 -7.53 -4.06 3.85
N ARG A 209 -6.65 -4.90 4.40
CA ARG A 209 -7.08 -6.16 5.02
C ARG A 209 -7.91 -5.87 6.27
N HIS A 210 -9.02 -6.58 6.41
CA HIS A 210 -9.90 -6.51 7.56
C HIS A 210 -9.90 -7.84 8.32
N ALA A 211 -10.07 -7.81 9.63
CA ALA A 211 -10.13 -9.02 10.45
C ALA A 211 -11.40 -9.86 10.17
N GLY A 212 -12.42 -9.25 9.58
CA GLY A 212 -13.71 -9.88 9.33
C GLY A 212 -14.58 -9.96 10.59
N PRO A 213 -15.73 -10.65 10.52
CA PRO A 213 -16.55 -10.93 11.67
C PRO A 213 -15.80 -11.87 12.61
N TRP A 214 -16.02 -11.69 13.91
CA TRP A 214 -15.45 -12.54 14.93
C TRP A 214 -16.44 -12.68 16.09
N GLN A 215 -16.39 -13.84 16.73
CA GLN A 215 -17.16 -14.19 17.91
C GLN A 215 -16.18 -14.76 18.93
N GLN A 216 -16.48 -14.60 20.23
CA GLN A 216 -15.75 -15.23 21.34
C GLN A 216 -14.37 -14.64 21.71
N SER A 217 -13.99 -13.47 21.18
CA SER A 217 -12.79 -12.74 21.65
C SER A 217 -13.18 -11.35 22.12
N SER A 218 -13.43 -11.13 23.42
CA SER A 218 -13.77 -9.77 23.86
C SER A 218 -12.58 -8.81 23.66
N ARG A 219 -12.89 -7.58 23.28
CA ARG A 219 -11.92 -6.52 22.98
C ARG A 219 -12.41 -5.21 23.55
N TYR A 220 -11.48 -4.35 23.94
CA TYR A 220 -11.82 -3.05 24.49
C TYR A 220 -11.61 -1.98 23.43
N TYR A 221 -12.56 -1.06 23.35
CA TYR A 221 -12.55 0.02 22.40
C TYR A 221 -12.82 1.34 23.09
N ARG A 222 -12.14 2.40 22.67
CA ARG A 222 -12.42 3.78 23.08
C ARG A 222 -13.23 4.47 22.01
N CYS A 223 -14.30 5.14 22.41
CA CYS A 223 -15.07 6.01 21.54
C CYS A 223 -14.30 7.30 21.23
N VAL A 224 -14.16 7.62 19.95
CA VAL A 224 -13.38 8.76 19.47
C VAL A 224 -14.22 9.76 18.67
N ILE A 225 -15.55 9.62 18.71
CA ILE A 225 -16.49 10.59 18.15
C ILE A 225 -17.49 11.02 19.20
N GLU A 226 -18.07 12.20 19.00
CA GLU A 226 -19.25 12.62 19.75
C GLU A 226 -20.50 11.95 19.17
N GLY A 227 -21.45 11.57 20.05
CA GLY A 227 -22.74 11.05 19.61
C GLY A 227 -22.71 9.67 18.95
N CYS A 228 -21.84 8.75 19.41
CA CYS A 228 -21.84 7.36 18.94
C CYS A 228 -23.19 6.68 19.25
N LYS A 229 -24.00 6.47 18.22
CA LYS A 229 -25.36 5.93 18.33
C LYS A 229 -25.35 4.43 18.58
N VAL A 230 -26.09 4.01 19.61
CA VAL A 230 -26.27 2.61 20.00
C VAL A 230 -27.65 2.13 19.54
N ARG A 231 -27.74 0.91 19.04
CA ARG A 231 -28.98 0.29 18.54
C ARG A 231 -29.21 -1.09 19.14
N CYS A 232 -30.45 -1.54 19.16
CA CYS A 232 -30.81 -2.86 19.69
C CYS A 232 -30.40 -4.04 18.77
N LEU A 233 -30.19 -3.78 17.48
CA LEU A 233 -29.76 -4.75 16.46
C LEU A 233 -28.76 -4.10 15.49
N PRO A 234 -27.98 -4.91 14.73
CA PRO A 234 -27.00 -4.42 13.76
C PRO A 234 -27.67 -3.94 12.46
N ASP A 235 -28.50 -2.90 12.57
CA ASP A 235 -29.26 -2.32 11.46
C ASP A 235 -29.31 -0.80 11.60
N LEU A 236 -28.86 -0.06 10.57
CA LEU A 236 -28.86 1.40 10.58
C LEU A 236 -30.26 2.01 10.53
N ALA A 237 -31.26 1.28 10.01
CA ALA A 237 -32.64 1.76 9.89
C ALA A 237 -33.37 1.84 11.24
N LEU A 238 -32.85 1.15 12.26
CA LEU A 238 -33.42 1.20 13.60
C LEU A 238 -33.01 2.49 14.33
N SER A 239 -33.95 3.00 15.11
CA SER A 239 -33.71 4.13 16.01
C SER A 239 -32.65 3.80 17.05
N GLU A 240 -31.91 4.82 17.47
CA GLU A 240 -31.00 4.69 18.60
C GLU A 240 -31.74 4.35 19.92
N ILE A 241 -31.13 3.49 20.73
CA ILE A 241 -31.55 3.18 22.11
C ILE A 241 -30.71 3.94 23.15
N GLY A 242 -29.65 4.63 22.70
CA GLY A 242 -28.76 5.39 23.56
C GLY A 242 -27.46 5.75 22.86
N TYR A 243 -26.48 6.15 23.66
CA TYR A 243 -25.21 6.68 23.17
C TYR A 243 -24.01 6.14 23.95
N VAL A 244 -22.90 5.96 23.24
CA VAL A 244 -21.56 5.86 23.84
C VAL A 244 -20.92 7.26 23.74
N LEU A 245 -20.43 7.78 24.85
CA LEU A 245 -19.89 9.14 24.89
C LEU A 245 -18.45 9.16 24.41
N TYR A 246 -17.99 10.33 23.94
CA TYR A 246 -16.60 10.52 23.57
C TYR A 246 -15.69 10.20 24.76
N GLY A 247 -14.67 9.37 24.53
CA GLY A 247 -13.74 8.90 25.57
C GLY A 247 -14.20 7.67 26.36
N ASP A 248 -15.46 7.24 26.26
CA ASP A 248 -15.93 6.00 26.87
C ASP A 248 -15.11 4.81 26.34
N VAL A 249 -14.74 3.92 27.26
CA VAL A 249 -14.08 2.66 26.97
C VAL A 249 -15.07 1.52 27.20
N VAL A 250 -15.41 0.85 26.11
CA VAL A 250 -16.43 -0.20 26.08
C VAL A 250 -15.81 -1.54 25.70
N GLU A 251 -16.27 -2.59 26.37
CA GLU A 251 -16.01 -3.96 25.94
C GLU A 251 -16.96 -4.36 24.82
N VAL A 252 -16.38 -4.86 23.73
CA VAL A 252 -17.05 -5.40 22.55
C VAL A 252 -16.92 -6.92 22.57
N LEU A 253 -18.04 -7.61 22.42
CA LEU A 253 -18.14 -9.07 22.54
C LEU A 253 -18.14 -9.78 21.20
N GLU A 254 -18.61 -9.11 20.14
CA GLU A 254 -18.61 -9.66 18.80
C GLU A 254 -18.60 -8.57 17.73
N CYS A 255 -18.22 -8.97 16.52
CA CYS A 255 -18.21 -8.15 15.33
C CYS A 255 -18.96 -8.87 14.21
N VAL A 256 -19.90 -8.19 13.57
CA VAL A 256 -20.63 -8.68 12.41
C VAL A 256 -20.49 -7.71 11.24
N VAL A 257 -20.59 -8.24 10.02
CA VAL A 257 -20.57 -7.45 8.79
C VAL A 257 -21.92 -7.64 8.11
N SER A 258 -22.66 -6.54 7.88
CA SER A 258 -23.94 -6.59 7.18
C SER A 258 -23.76 -6.93 5.70
N SER A 259 -24.86 -7.23 5.01
CA SER A 259 -24.87 -7.41 3.54
C SER A 259 -24.41 -6.17 2.78
N GLU A 260 -24.58 -4.97 3.36
CA GLU A 260 -24.10 -3.70 2.81
C GLU A 260 -22.62 -3.43 3.13
N GLY A 261 -21.95 -4.35 3.84
CA GLY A 261 -20.57 -4.24 4.24
C GLY A 261 -20.34 -3.30 5.43
N ILE A 262 -21.39 -2.92 6.16
CA ILE A 262 -21.27 -2.11 7.37
C ILE A 262 -20.86 -3.02 8.52
N VAL A 263 -19.87 -2.59 9.30
CA VAL A 263 -19.39 -3.36 10.44
C VAL A 263 -20.08 -2.88 11.71
N PHE A 264 -20.73 -3.81 12.40
CA PHE A 264 -21.36 -3.59 13.69
C PHE A 264 -20.61 -4.34 14.79
N LEU A 265 -20.47 -3.68 15.92
CA LEU A 265 -19.79 -4.15 17.12
C LEU A 265 -20.82 -4.28 18.24
N ARG A 266 -20.98 -5.49 18.81
CA ARG A 266 -21.87 -5.70 19.96
C ARG A 266 -21.16 -5.33 21.24
N LEU A 267 -21.74 -4.44 21.99
CA LEU A 267 -21.28 -4.02 23.31
C LEU A 267 -21.67 -5.08 24.36
N HIS A 268 -20.90 -5.15 25.45
CA HIS A 268 -21.27 -5.96 26.61
C HIS A 268 -22.61 -5.49 27.21
N GLU A 269 -23.44 -6.43 27.63
CA GLU A 269 -24.78 -6.21 28.22
C GLU A 269 -24.77 -5.40 29.54
N ARG A 270 -23.59 -5.10 30.11
CA ARG A 270 -23.49 -4.30 31.33
C ARG A 270 -23.71 -2.81 31.07
N TYR A 271 -23.71 -2.40 29.81
CA TYR A 271 -23.77 -1.00 29.41
C TYR A 271 -25.19 -0.55 29.04
N PHE A 272 -26.07 -1.48 28.65
CA PHE A 272 -27.42 -1.24 28.17
C PHE A 272 -28.31 -2.44 28.53
N ASP A 273 -29.60 -2.18 28.76
CA ASP A 273 -30.58 -3.23 29.07
C ASP A 273 -30.90 -4.07 27.82
N GLY A 274 -30.05 -5.07 27.56
CA GLY A 274 -30.16 -5.98 26.42
C GLY A 274 -29.08 -5.80 25.36
N PRO A 275 -29.26 -6.42 24.17
CA PRO A 275 -28.28 -6.32 23.08
C PRO A 275 -28.10 -4.87 22.61
N ALA A 276 -26.84 -4.44 22.51
CA ALA A 276 -26.47 -3.10 22.12
C ALA A 276 -25.37 -3.14 21.04
N TRP A 277 -25.59 -2.42 19.94
CA TRP A 277 -24.75 -2.44 18.76
C TRP A 277 -24.36 -1.03 18.36
N VAL A 278 -23.10 -0.86 17.98
CA VAL A 278 -22.57 0.38 17.40
C VAL A 278 -21.88 0.08 16.08
N VAL A 279 -21.79 1.09 15.21
CA VAL A 279 -20.98 0.97 14.01
C VAL A 279 -19.50 1.14 14.35
N GLU A 280 -18.63 0.35 13.71
CA GLU A 280 -17.17 0.47 13.88
C GLU A 280 -16.64 1.80 13.30
N ARG A 281 -17.24 2.23 12.19
CA ARG A 281 -16.88 3.45 11.45
C ARG A 281 -18.11 4.23 10.99
N THR A 282 -17.93 5.53 10.77
CA THR A 282 -18.93 6.37 10.13
C THR A 282 -19.07 6.01 8.64
N LEU A 283 -20.12 6.51 7.98
CA LEU A 283 -20.30 6.32 6.53
C LEU A 283 -19.22 7.02 5.69
N ASP A 284 -18.56 8.02 6.26
CA ASP A 284 -17.38 8.67 5.68
C ASP A 284 -16.07 7.94 6.01
N ASN A 285 -16.17 6.73 6.58
CA ASN A 285 -15.05 5.84 6.94
C ASN A 285 -14.13 6.39 8.03
N GLU A 286 -14.63 7.29 8.88
CA GLU A 286 -13.93 7.74 10.09
C GLU A 286 -14.11 6.70 11.21
N SER A 287 -13.06 6.46 11.99
CA SER A 287 -13.14 5.56 13.13
C SER A 287 -14.13 6.09 14.17
N VAL A 288 -15.09 5.27 14.57
CA VAL A 288 -16.01 5.58 15.68
C VAL A 288 -15.40 5.08 16.99
N LEU A 289 -14.83 3.88 16.93
CA LEU A 289 -14.21 3.18 18.03
C LEU A 289 -12.75 2.82 17.66
N ASN A 290 -11.80 3.17 18.54
CA ASN A 290 -10.41 2.74 18.41
C ASN A 290 -10.12 1.60 19.37
N LEU A 291 -9.47 0.55 18.89
CA LEU A 291 -9.03 -0.57 19.73
C LEU A 291 -8.06 -0.05 20.79
N VAL A 292 -8.28 -0.43 22.05
CA VAL A 292 -7.39 -0.13 23.18
C VAL A 292 -7.08 -1.41 23.93
N GLU A 293 -6.01 -1.39 24.73
CA GLU A 293 -5.72 -2.48 25.65
C GLU A 293 -6.88 -2.65 26.65
N GLY A 294 -7.09 -3.88 27.12
CA GLY A 294 -8.08 -4.21 28.14
C GLY A 294 -7.52 -4.15 29.57
N PRO A 295 -8.29 -4.59 30.57
CA PRO A 295 -7.79 -4.78 31.93
C PRO A 295 -6.56 -5.69 31.96
N SER A 296 -5.62 -5.41 32.86
CA SER A 296 -4.38 -6.17 33.00
C SER A 296 -3.89 -6.14 34.45
N THR A 297 -3.31 -7.24 34.91
CA THR A 297 -2.62 -7.34 36.21
C THR A 297 -1.10 -7.43 36.03
N GLN A 298 -0.61 -7.21 34.81
CA GLN A 298 0.82 -7.20 34.53
C GLN A 298 1.44 -5.90 35.03
N SER A 299 2.63 -5.99 35.62
CA SER A 299 3.37 -4.80 36.01
C SER A 299 4.02 -4.15 34.80
N GLU A 300 3.72 -2.87 34.60
CA GLU A 300 4.09 -2.11 33.41
C GLU A 300 4.56 -0.70 33.78
N GLN A 301 5.43 -0.11 32.97
CA GLN A 301 5.89 1.25 33.18
C GLN A 301 5.06 2.26 32.40
N TYR A 302 4.69 3.34 33.08
CA TYR A 302 3.95 4.46 32.50
C TYR A 302 4.68 5.78 32.76
N ARG A 303 4.59 6.70 31.80
CA ARG A 303 5.08 8.07 31.92
C ARG A 303 3.91 9.03 32.04
N CYS A 304 3.96 9.94 33.02
CA CYS A 304 3.05 11.07 33.07
C CYS A 304 3.41 12.07 31.96
N VAL A 305 2.45 12.42 31.11
CA VAL A 305 2.65 13.38 30.01
C VAL A 305 1.78 14.63 30.14
N GLN A 306 0.91 14.66 31.15
CA GLN A 306 0.13 15.84 31.44
C GLN A 306 1.02 16.93 32.07
N GLU A 307 1.09 18.11 31.43
CA GLU A 307 1.93 19.24 31.88
C GLU A 307 1.67 19.64 33.33
N THR A 308 0.39 19.68 33.73
CA THR A 308 0.00 20.01 35.10
C THR A 308 0.23 18.86 36.08
N GLY A 309 0.75 17.72 35.65
CA GLY A 309 0.86 16.47 36.41
C GLY A 309 -0.46 15.69 36.49
N ALA A 310 -0.38 14.40 36.77
CA ALA A 310 -1.54 13.49 36.83
C ALA A 310 -2.07 13.36 38.27
N PRO A 311 -3.33 13.73 38.55
CA PRO A 311 -3.90 13.59 39.89
C PRO A 311 -4.03 12.13 40.33
N THR A 312 -3.63 11.82 41.56
CA THR A 312 -3.82 10.49 42.17
C THR A 312 -5.04 10.49 43.08
N ARG A 313 -5.72 9.35 43.18
CA ARG A 313 -6.98 9.17 43.91
C ARG A 313 -6.94 7.89 44.73
N LEU A 314 -7.73 7.82 45.80
CA LEU A 314 -7.88 6.59 46.60
C LEU A 314 -8.82 5.58 45.94
N GLU A 315 -9.72 6.05 45.08
CA GLU A 315 -10.66 5.23 44.32
C GLU A 315 -10.49 5.50 42.81
N PRO A 316 -10.71 4.49 41.95
CA PRO A 316 -10.62 4.64 40.50
C PRO A 316 -11.88 5.32 39.94
N SER A 317 -12.14 6.55 40.36
CA SER A 317 -13.29 7.35 39.90
C SER A 317 -12.90 8.82 39.77
N LEU A 318 -13.43 9.51 38.76
CA LEU A 318 -13.28 10.95 38.64
C LEU A 318 -14.03 11.74 39.71
N THR A 319 -15.03 11.15 40.37
CA THR A 319 -15.78 11.79 41.46
C THR A 319 -15.00 11.78 42.78
N ALA A 320 -14.11 10.81 42.97
CA ALA A 320 -13.26 10.74 44.17
C ALA A 320 -12.25 11.90 44.16
N PRO A 321 -12.05 12.67 45.25
CA PRO A 321 -11.14 13.81 45.24
C PRO A 321 -9.67 13.39 45.03
N PRO A 322 -8.84 14.25 44.41
CA PRO A 322 -7.42 13.99 44.30
C PRO A 322 -6.73 14.08 45.66
N VAL A 323 -5.87 13.12 45.98
CA VAL A 323 -5.08 13.07 47.23
C VAL A 323 -3.59 13.34 47.01
N GLY A 324 -3.18 13.43 45.75
CA GLY A 324 -1.80 13.68 45.37
C GLY A 324 -1.68 13.92 43.87
N ARG A 325 -0.44 13.96 43.39
CA ARG A 325 -0.14 14.24 41.99
C ARG A 325 1.18 13.63 41.56
N ILE A 326 1.18 12.95 40.42
CA ILE A 326 2.39 12.49 39.73
C ILE A 326 2.89 13.65 38.86
N PRO A 327 4.14 14.10 38.99
CA PRO A 327 4.66 15.21 38.18
C PRO A 327 4.84 14.81 36.71
N CYS A 328 4.73 15.79 35.81
CA CYS A 328 4.99 15.58 34.38
C CYS A 328 6.39 14.99 34.15
N GLY A 329 6.49 14.05 33.21
CA GLY A 329 7.73 13.35 32.87
C GLY A 329 8.08 12.18 33.79
N ALA A 330 7.46 12.07 34.96
CA ALA A 330 7.74 10.99 35.91
C ALA A 330 7.39 9.62 35.33
N LEU A 331 8.28 8.65 35.60
CA LEU A 331 8.07 7.24 35.31
C LEU A 331 7.54 6.56 36.57
N ILE A 332 6.43 5.84 36.41
CA ILE A 332 5.79 5.09 37.47
C ILE A 332 5.60 3.63 37.05
N ASN A 333 5.72 2.74 38.02
CA ASN A 333 5.29 1.35 37.83
C ASN A 333 3.79 1.27 38.12
N VAL A 334 3.05 0.68 37.21
CA VAL A 334 1.64 0.33 37.35
C VAL A 334 1.58 -1.17 37.57
N ILE A 335 0.74 -1.61 38.51
CA ILE A 335 0.57 -3.03 38.85
C ILE A 335 -0.76 -3.59 38.38
N GLU A 336 -1.70 -2.71 38.04
CA GLU A 336 -3.00 -3.10 37.51
C GLU A 336 -3.57 -1.98 36.65
N ARG A 337 -4.27 -2.39 35.60
CA ARG A 337 -5.04 -1.55 34.71
C ARG A 337 -6.47 -2.05 34.72
N VAL A 338 -7.42 -1.16 34.97
CA VAL A 338 -8.84 -1.49 35.05
C VAL A 338 -9.67 -0.61 34.13
N VAL A 339 -10.79 -1.15 33.66
CA VAL A 339 -11.85 -0.37 33.01
C VAL A 339 -13.01 -0.29 34.01
N THR A 340 -13.36 0.92 34.42
CA THR A 340 -14.35 1.15 35.48
C THR A 340 -15.79 1.02 34.94
N PRO A 341 -16.80 0.90 35.82
CA PRO A 341 -18.21 0.96 35.42
C PRO A 341 -18.58 2.24 34.67
N GLU A 342 -17.92 3.36 34.99
CA GLU A 342 -18.03 4.65 34.30
C GLU A 342 -17.29 4.68 32.95
N ARG A 343 -16.82 3.52 32.46
CA ARG A 343 -16.18 3.35 31.15
C ARG A 343 -14.87 4.13 31.03
N GLN A 344 -14.13 4.29 32.13
CA GLN A 344 -12.84 4.97 32.17
C GLN A 344 -11.71 4.00 32.46
N ILE A 345 -10.49 4.34 32.04
CA ILE A 345 -9.31 3.53 32.34
C ILE A 345 -8.56 4.15 33.51
N PHE A 346 -8.39 3.36 34.56
CA PHE A 346 -7.55 3.70 35.71
C PHE A 346 -6.40 2.72 35.88
N LEU A 347 -5.31 3.23 36.41
CA LEU A 347 -4.06 2.54 36.64
C LEU A 347 -3.80 2.51 38.14
N ARG A 348 -3.61 1.33 38.71
CA ARG A 348 -3.25 1.13 40.11
C ARG A 348 -1.75 1.25 40.28
N LEU A 349 -1.35 2.08 41.23
CA LEU A 349 0.02 2.26 41.65
C LEU A 349 0.37 1.23 42.74
N PRO A 350 1.65 0.83 42.88
CA PRO A 350 2.09 0.04 44.02
C PRO A 350 1.78 0.80 45.30
N SER A 351 1.29 0.07 46.31
CA SER A 351 1.04 0.64 47.62
C SER A 351 2.36 1.06 48.26
N GLN A 352 2.41 2.29 48.78
CA GLN A 352 3.49 2.69 49.67
C GLN A 352 3.24 2.12 51.08
N GLU A 353 4.26 2.15 51.93
CA GLU A 353 4.38 1.42 53.22
C GLU A 353 3.14 1.48 54.16
N ASP A 354 2.21 2.43 53.95
CA ASP A 354 0.96 2.61 54.69
C ASP A 354 -0.28 1.88 54.11
N ALA A 355 -0.10 0.88 53.23
CA ALA A 355 -1.18 0.05 52.65
C ALA A 355 -2.27 0.80 51.85
N THR A 356 -2.10 2.11 51.61
CA THR A 356 -3.05 2.89 50.81
C THR A 356 -2.86 2.57 49.34
N THR A 357 -3.97 2.23 48.68
CA THR A 357 -3.99 1.98 47.24
C THR A 357 -4.25 3.30 46.52
N LEU A 358 -3.38 3.63 45.56
CA LEU A 358 -3.51 4.84 44.76
C LEU A 358 -3.82 4.49 43.31
N TRP A 359 -4.66 5.32 42.71
CA TRP A 359 -5.12 5.21 41.33
C TRP A 359 -4.84 6.50 40.57
N VAL A 360 -4.53 6.37 39.29
CA VAL A 360 -4.40 7.49 38.35
C VAL A 360 -5.14 7.16 37.06
N ILE A 361 -5.76 8.15 36.43
CA ILE A 361 -6.45 7.96 35.16
C ILE A 361 -5.44 7.85 34.01
N GLU A 362 -5.64 6.92 33.07
CA GLU A 362 -4.77 6.77 31.90
C GLU A 362 -5.00 7.91 30.90
N THR A 363 -6.27 8.23 30.65
CA THR A 363 -6.69 9.24 29.68
C THR A 363 -7.76 10.15 30.24
N SER A 364 -7.62 11.45 30.00
CA SER A 364 -8.61 12.44 30.42
C SER A 364 -9.95 12.26 29.70
N THR A 365 -10.98 12.95 30.21
CA THR A 365 -12.33 12.99 29.64
C THR A 365 -12.39 13.56 28.22
N VAL A 366 -11.34 14.26 27.77
CA VAL A 366 -11.21 14.80 26.41
C VAL A 366 -10.29 13.92 25.53
N CYS A 367 -10.06 12.68 25.92
CA CYS A 367 -9.16 11.72 25.25
C CYS A 367 -7.69 12.14 25.18
N ALA A 368 -7.27 13.23 25.85
CA ALA A 368 -5.86 13.54 25.97
C ALA A 368 -5.19 12.53 26.90
N SER A 369 -4.09 11.95 26.46
CA SER A 369 -3.27 11.04 27.27
C SER A 369 -2.79 11.75 28.52
N VAL A 370 -3.03 11.14 29.68
CA VAL A 370 -2.49 11.60 30.97
C VAL A 370 -1.26 10.76 31.31
N MET A 371 -1.38 9.45 31.11
CA MET A 371 -0.33 8.47 31.27
C MET A 371 -0.12 7.73 29.95
N ILE A 372 1.14 7.55 29.54
CA ILE A 372 1.50 6.77 28.35
C ILE A 372 2.34 5.58 28.80
N LYS A 373 1.92 4.38 28.39
CA LYS A 373 2.70 3.15 28.59
C LYS A 373 4.03 3.26 27.86
N VAL A 374 5.12 3.03 28.57
CA VAL A 374 6.47 3.05 27.99
C VAL A 374 6.71 1.69 27.35
N SER A 375 6.87 1.64 26.03
CA SER A 375 7.30 0.43 25.35
C SER A 375 8.72 0.07 25.79
N LYS A 376 9.00 -1.23 25.96
CA LYS A 376 10.35 -1.71 26.33
C LYS A 376 11.43 -1.23 25.34
N ASP A 377 11.04 -0.94 24.09
CA ASP A 377 11.93 -0.47 23.03
C ASP A 377 12.22 1.06 23.09
N ALA A 378 11.44 1.83 23.86
CA ALA A 378 11.60 3.29 23.99
C ALA A 378 12.52 3.72 25.16
N LEU A 379 13.23 2.77 25.79
CA LEU A 379 14.18 3.02 26.88
C LEU A 379 15.61 3.32 26.39
N ALA A 380 15.82 3.52 25.09
CA ALA A 380 17.08 4.10 24.61
C ALA A 380 17.16 5.57 25.10
N PRO A 381 18.20 5.93 25.87
CA PRO A 381 18.39 7.34 26.24
C PRO A 381 18.63 8.16 24.97
N LEU A 382 17.97 9.31 24.89
CA LEU A 382 18.22 10.37 23.90
C LEU A 382 19.69 10.81 23.91
#